data_AF-A0A2D6F356-F1
#
_entry.id   AF-A0A2D6F356-F1
#
_cell.length_a   1.000
_cell.length_b   1.000
_cell.length_c   1.000
_cell.angle_alpha   90.00
_cell.angle_beta   90.00
_cell.angle_gamma   90.00
#
_symmetry.space_group_name_H-M   'P 1'
#
loop_
_entity.id
_entity.type
_entity.pdbx_description
1 polymer ?
#
loop_
_entity_poly.entity_id
_entity_poly.type
_entity_poly.pdbx_seq_one_letter_code
_entity_poly.pdbx_strand_id
1 'polypeptide(L)'
;MASTFKTFLNNDVISSRTLLHEAIPLTGTIASGTYSDNNIKNYSHGMFQSVYDYPYLSSSSNHLFDITCGFAANSQLSGAIASAPANGQQSKKINIYNQMAQVLMGYNLSGSIRLFDQDGDLTDDDTATTGKYRSCVFINFSRLLIKDEIKKGTFKLEFGMVQDWDEDPVGEMMEEERIKLTDIDAATSYKINSPAGEYGILIADTTLSASGEPATSVLGNLTNDSGSLATGQKAGLIFYQAGIAVIPTELFMRSSSTPIDAASNDATAVPTLTGFLKTTGTAFASLEPAFKSGTSENIEEMMVSSSIQDVCDGVRARIYNIEFNNTTELNSTIYFCRINNNDFNYSSNPTYLSGSKMVVKNTHSDEPITYMTTVGLYSAANELLAVAKLSEPLKKTPSNEFTLRVRLDY
;
A
#
# COMPACT_ATOMS: atom_id res chain seq x y z
N MET A 1 4.19 46.51 -35.91
CA MET A 1 5.56 46.10 -35.48
C MET A 1 5.65 44.59 -35.59
N ALA A 2 6.78 44.07 -36.05
CA ALA A 2 7.06 42.65 -36.06
C ALA A 2 7.11 42.12 -34.61
N SER A 3 6.06 41.45 -34.13
CA SER A 3 6.08 40.75 -32.85
C SER A 3 6.74 39.37 -32.98
N THR A 4 7.91 39.20 -32.37
CA THR A 4 8.59 37.90 -32.22
C THR A 4 8.00 37.02 -31.13
N PHE A 5 7.08 37.57 -30.32
CA PHE A 5 6.43 36.89 -29.20
C PHE A 5 4.91 37.01 -29.34
N LYS A 6 4.20 35.96 -28.90
CA LYS A 6 2.74 35.96 -28.79
C LYS A 6 2.37 35.63 -27.36
N THR A 7 1.54 36.48 -26.76
CA THR A 7 1.01 36.28 -25.41
C THR A 7 -0.09 35.23 -25.45
N PHE A 8 -0.11 34.32 -24.48
CA PHE A 8 -1.20 33.36 -24.33
C PHE A 8 -2.48 34.06 -23.88
N LEU A 9 -3.62 33.59 -24.39
CA LEU A 9 -4.93 33.88 -23.82
C LEU A 9 -5.31 32.77 -22.83
N ASN A 10 -6.29 33.04 -21.96
CA ASN A 10 -6.77 32.04 -21.01
C ASN A 10 -7.32 30.77 -21.69
N ASN A 11 -7.77 30.87 -22.94
CA ASN A 11 -8.26 29.73 -23.73
C ASN A 11 -7.13 28.91 -24.40
N ASP A 12 -5.88 29.34 -24.28
CA ASP A 12 -4.71 28.67 -24.88
C ASP A 12 -3.92 27.84 -23.87
N VAL A 13 -4.34 27.83 -22.60
CA VAL A 13 -3.72 27.04 -21.54
C VAL A 13 -4.77 26.10 -20.98
N ILE A 14 -4.50 24.80 -21.04
CA ILE A 14 -5.33 23.78 -20.41
C ILE A 14 -4.45 22.96 -19.49
N SER A 15 -4.76 22.99 -18.20
CA SER A 15 -4.16 22.06 -17.23
C SER A 15 -4.96 20.76 -17.24
N SER A 16 -4.26 19.63 -17.28
CA SER A 16 -4.82 18.30 -17.22
C SER A 16 -4.06 17.50 -16.19
N ARG A 17 -4.79 16.74 -15.37
CA ARG A 17 -4.21 15.73 -14.48
C ARG A 17 -4.40 14.37 -15.13
N THR A 18 -3.32 13.61 -15.25
CA THR A 18 -3.38 12.21 -15.71
C THR A 18 -2.94 11.32 -14.57
N LEU A 19 -3.74 10.31 -14.24
CA LEU A 19 -3.36 9.28 -13.30
C LEU A 19 -2.69 8.15 -14.06
N LEU A 20 -1.45 7.83 -13.71
CA LEU A 20 -0.76 6.65 -14.20
C LEU A 20 -0.81 5.56 -13.14
N HIS A 21 -0.99 4.31 -13.58
CA HIS A 21 -1.02 3.16 -12.69
C HIS A 21 0.07 2.17 -13.08
N GLU A 22 0.85 1.74 -12.10
CA GLU A 22 1.84 0.67 -12.23
C GLU A 22 1.45 -0.47 -11.30
N ALA A 23 1.50 -1.71 -11.80
CA ALA A 23 1.24 -2.90 -11.01
C ALA A 23 2.47 -3.29 -10.18
N ILE A 24 2.29 -3.47 -8.88
CA ILE A 24 3.32 -3.85 -7.92
C ILE A 24 2.99 -5.24 -7.38
N PRO A 25 3.58 -6.31 -7.95
CA PRO A 25 3.53 -7.64 -7.37
C PRO A 25 4.70 -7.85 -6.40
N LEU A 26 4.42 -8.25 -5.16
CA LEU A 26 5.41 -8.67 -4.18
C LEU A 26 5.14 -10.14 -3.82
N THR A 27 6.04 -11.02 -4.24
CA THR A 27 5.91 -12.45 -3.95
C THR A 27 6.29 -12.76 -2.50
N GLY A 28 5.59 -13.72 -1.90
CA GLY A 28 5.82 -14.19 -0.54
C GLY A 28 7.24 -14.67 -0.28
N THR A 29 7.95 -15.13 -1.32
CA THR A 29 9.37 -15.51 -1.23
C THR A 29 10.28 -14.34 -0.84
N ILE A 30 9.95 -13.10 -1.24
CA ILE A 30 10.70 -11.91 -0.82
C ILE A 30 10.36 -11.58 0.65
N ALA A 31 9.13 -11.86 1.08
CA ALA A 31 8.76 -11.75 2.48
C ALA A 31 9.51 -12.78 3.32
N SER A 32 9.59 -14.06 2.92
CA SER A 32 10.25 -15.12 3.70
C SER A 32 11.01 -16.12 2.84
N GLY A 33 12.20 -16.52 3.30
CA GLY A 33 12.97 -17.63 2.74
C GLY A 33 13.99 -17.24 1.66
N THR A 34 13.80 -16.13 0.93
CA THR A 34 14.83 -15.66 -0.02
C THR A 34 16.04 -15.10 0.73
N TYR A 35 17.24 -15.28 0.17
CA TYR A 35 18.50 -14.81 0.75
C TYR A 35 18.80 -15.31 2.17
N SER A 36 18.18 -16.41 2.61
CA SER A 36 18.28 -16.88 4.00
C SER A 36 17.90 -15.76 4.99
N ASP A 37 16.87 -14.96 4.66
CA ASP A 37 16.39 -13.81 5.42
C ASP A 37 17.43 -12.67 5.60
N ASN A 38 18.52 -12.65 4.82
CA ASN A 38 19.47 -11.52 4.83
C ASN A 38 18.89 -10.22 4.24
N ASN A 39 17.72 -10.27 3.63
CA ASN A 39 16.93 -9.11 3.20
C ASN A 39 16.00 -8.58 4.29
N ILE A 40 15.98 -9.22 5.46
CA ILE A 40 15.12 -8.85 6.59
C ILE A 40 15.98 -8.15 7.64
N LYS A 41 15.56 -6.94 8.03
CA LYS A 41 16.28 -6.13 9.01
C LYS A 41 15.50 -6.06 10.30
N ASN A 42 16.11 -6.62 11.36
CA ASN A 42 15.66 -6.48 12.73
C ASN A 42 16.44 -5.36 13.41
N TYR A 43 15.73 -4.41 14.01
CA TYR A 43 16.34 -3.27 14.68
C TYR A 43 16.55 -3.55 16.16
N SER A 44 17.58 -2.96 16.75
CA SER A 44 17.90 -3.13 18.19
C SER A 44 16.79 -2.66 19.13
N HIS A 45 15.92 -1.74 18.70
CA HIS A 45 14.76 -1.30 19.49
C HIS A 45 13.61 -2.32 19.52
N GLY A 46 13.58 -3.29 18.58
CA GLY A 46 12.62 -4.39 18.52
C GLY A 46 11.17 -3.95 18.40
N MET A 47 10.89 -2.91 17.61
CA MET A 47 9.53 -2.35 17.47
C MET A 47 8.88 -2.68 16.12
N PHE A 48 9.67 -2.97 15.11
CA PHE A 48 9.20 -3.35 13.78
C PHE A 48 10.33 -4.07 13.05
N GLN A 49 9.97 -4.75 11.97
CA GLN A 49 10.86 -5.45 11.06
C GLN A 49 10.71 -4.84 9.66
N SER A 50 11.81 -4.60 8.96
CA SER A 50 11.80 -4.09 7.58
C SER A 50 12.15 -5.18 6.60
N VAL A 51 11.41 -5.27 5.49
CA VAL A 51 11.66 -6.17 4.37
C VAL A 51 12.24 -5.40 3.19
N TYR A 52 13.30 -5.93 2.60
CA TYR A 52 13.99 -5.37 1.45
C TYR A 52 13.94 -6.31 0.24
N ASP A 53 14.13 -5.77 -0.97
CA ASP A 53 14.20 -6.54 -2.22
C ASP A 53 15.50 -7.35 -2.36
N TYR A 54 16.59 -6.86 -1.77
CA TYR A 54 17.91 -7.45 -1.71
C TYR A 54 18.43 -7.47 -0.28
N PRO A 55 19.51 -8.22 0.02
CA PRO A 55 20.16 -8.17 1.33
C PRO A 55 20.35 -6.73 1.83
N TYR A 56 19.90 -6.42 3.05
CA TYR A 56 19.75 -5.03 3.51
C TYR A 56 21.08 -4.26 3.65
N LEU A 57 22.22 -4.95 3.60
CA LEU A 57 23.57 -4.36 3.56
C LEU A 57 24.03 -4.01 2.15
N SER A 58 23.30 -4.44 1.12
CA SER A 58 23.59 -4.12 -0.28
C SER A 58 23.25 -2.67 -0.58
N SER A 59 24.12 -1.97 -1.31
CA SER A 59 23.88 -0.59 -1.76
C SER A 59 22.70 -0.43 -2.71
N SER A 60 22.27 -1.53 -3.34
CA SER A 60 21.14 -1.57 -4.26
C SER A 60 19.84 -2.05 -3.60
N SER A 61 19.85 -2.26 -2.28
CA SER A 61 18.71 -2.74 -1.52
C SER A 61 17.70 -1.61 -1.31
N ASN A 62 16.47 -1.84 -1.77
CA ASN A 62 15.34 -0.94 -1.56
C ASN A 62 14.43 -1.48 -0.47
N HIS A 63 13.99 -0.58 0.39
CA HIS A 63 12.99 -0.89 1.41
C HIS A 63 11.62 -1.05 0.77
N LEU A 64 10.97 -2.20 1.01
CA LEU A 64 9.67 -2.55 0.45
C LEU A 64 8.54 -2.21 1.43
N PHE A 65 8.58 -2.78 2.63
CA PHE A 65 7.59 -2.52 3.68
C PHE A 65 8.12 -2.83 5.07
N ASP A 66 7.45 -2.29 6.08
CA ASP A 66 7.65 -2.62 7.49
C ASP A 66 6.49 -3.42 8.04
N ILE A 67 6.77 -4.40 8.90
CA ILE A 67 5.75 -5.11 9.68
C ILE A 67 5.95 -4.78 11.17
N THR A 68 4.85 -4.49 11.86
CA THR A 68 4.80 -4.37 13.32
C THR A 68 3.46 -4.88 13.85
N CYS A 69 3.36 -5.09 15.15
CA CYS A 69 2.12 -5.54 15.79
C CYS A 69 1.88 -4.81 17.11
N GLY A 70 0.61 -4.69 17.48
CA GLY A 70 0.19 -4.05 18.72
C GLY A 70 -1.26 -4.34 19.07
N PHE A 71 -1.62 -4.05 20.32
CA PHE A 71 -2.99 -4.19 20.80
C PHE A 71 -3.39 -3.01 21.67
N ALA A 72 -4.69 -2.74 21.71
CA ALA A 72 -5.28 -1.65 22.48
C ALA A 72 -5.13 -1.88 23.99
N ALA A 73 -4.99 -0.79 24.74
CA ALA A 73 -4.88 -0.82 26.21
C ALA A 73 -6.14 -1.35 26.93
N ASN A 74 -7.27 -1.44 26.23
CA ASN A 74 -8.52 -2.01 26.72
C ASN A 74 -8.84 -3.39 26.09
N SER A 75 -7.88 -4.00 25.37
CA SER A 75 -7.98 -5.39 24.91
C SER A 75 -7.89 -6.35 26.10
N GLN A 76 -8.55 -7.50 26.03
CA GLN A 76 -8.40 -8.57 27.03
C GLN A 76 -6.93 -9.03 27.16
N LEU A 77 -6.16 -8.95 26.07
CA LEU A 77 -4.72 -9.24 26.01
C LEU A 77 -3.86 -8.26 26.82
N SER A 78 -4.36 -7.05 27.09
CA SER A 78 -3.63 -6.05 27.88
C SER A 78 -3.62 -6.36 29.38
N GLY A 79 -4.64 -7.08 29.87
CA GLY A 79 -4.77 -7.50 31.27
C GLY A 79 -4.31 -8.94 31.53
N ALA A 80 -4.12 -9.74 30.48
CA ALA A 80 -3.63 -11.11 30.55
C ALA A 80 -2.16 -11.14 30.97
N ILE A 81 -1.91 -11.07 32.27
CA ILE A 81 -0.60 -11.40 32.87
C ILE A 81 -0.52 -12.92 32.93
N ALA A 82 -0.17 -13.56 31.82
CA ALA A 82 0.26 -14.96 31.85
C ALA A 82 1.73 -14.98 32.28
N SER A 83 1.94 -15.02 33.60
CA SER A 83 3.11 -15.51 34.33
C SER A 83 4.25 -16.13 33.50
N ALA A 84 5.08 -15.32 32.84
CA ALA A 84 6.37 -15.72 32.27
C ALA A 84 7.34 -14.52 32.21
N PRO A 85 8.66 -14.72 32.34
CA PRO A 85 9.65 -13.64 32.50
C PRO A 85 9.99 -12.87 31.20
N ALA A 86 9.17 -12.95 30.14
CA ALA A 86 9.43 -12.32 28.82
C ALA A 86 8.74 -10.95 28.62
N ASN A 87 8.36 -10.28 29.71
CA ASN A 87 7.62 -9.00 29.79
C ASN A 87 8.36 -7.74 29.26
N GLY A 88 9.16 -7.83 28.20
CA GLY A 88 10.00 -6.71 27.74
C GLY A 88 9.29 -5.67 26.85
N GLN A 89 8.16 -6.00 26.23
CA GLN A 89 7.63 -5.21 25.10
C GLN A 89 6.13 -4.90 25.14
N GLN A 90 5.39 -5.26 26.20
CA GLN A 90 3.95 -4.97 26.28
C GLN A 90 3.64 -3.47 26.14
N SER A 91 4.35 -2.61 26.88
CA SER A 91 4.19 -1.16 26.76
C SER A 91 4.53 -0.67 25.34
N LYS A 92 5.46 -1.32 24.64
CA LYS A 92 5.77 -0.99 23.24
C LYS A 92 4.62 -1.39 22.31
N LYS A 93 4.04 -2.58 22.46
CA LYS A 93 2.88 -3.06 21.68
C LYS A 93 1.67 -2.13 21.84
N ILE A 94 1.39 -1.69 23.07
CA ILE A 94 0.33 -0.71 23.36
C ILE A 94 0.64 0.64 22.73
N ASN A 95 1.88 1.14 22.86
CA ASN A 95 2.28 2.42 22.28
C ASN A 95 2.22 2.41 20.74
N ILE A 96 2.63 1.31 20.09
CA ILE A 96 2.56 1.14 18.64
C ILE A 96 1.10 1.20 18.18
N TYR A 97 0.22 0.43 18.83
CA TYR A 97 -1.21 0.46 18.50
C TYR A 97 -1.78 1.87 18.67
N ASN A 98 -1.50 2.54 19.78
CA ASN A 98 -1.99 3.90 20.04
C ASN A 98 -1.46 4.92 19.02
N GLN A 99 -0.19 4.82 18.62
CA GLN A 99 0.39 5.70 17.60
C GLN A 99 -0.24 5.47 16.23
N MET A 100 -0.40 4.20 15.82
CA MET A 100 -1.05 3.86 14.55
C MET A 100 -2.52 4.32 14.56
N ALA A 101 -3.25 4.07 15.64
CA ALA A 101 -4.63 4.50 15.79
C ALA A 101 -4.75 6.05 15.78
N GLN A 102 -3.83 6.77 16.41
CA GLN A 102 -3.82 8.24 16.41
C GLN A 102 -3.58 8.80 15.00
N VAL A 103 -2.63 8.24 14.25
CA VAL A 103 -2.31 8.69 12.89
C VAL A 103 -3.43 8.33 11.91
N LEU A 104 -4.00 7.13 12.03
CA LEU A 104 -4.93 6.57 11.05
C LEU A 104 -6.41 6.83 11.37
N MET A 105 -6.84 6.78 12.62
CA MET A 105 -8.25 6.94 13.02
C MET A 105 -8.53 8.25 13.76
N GLY A 106 -7.50 8.88 14.32
CA GLY A 106 -7.60 10.14 15.04
C GLY A 106 -8.23 10.02 16.43
N TYR A 107 -8.95 11.06 16.83
CA TYR A 107 -9.58 11.16 18.15
C TYR A 107 -11.11 11.10 18.06
N ASN A 108 -11.73 10.58 19.12
CA ASN A 108 -13.17 10.68 19.30
C ASN A 108 -13.57 12.06 19.86
N LEU A 109 -14.89 12.32 19.97
CA LEU A 109 -15.44 13.59 20.47
C LEU A 109 -14.98 13.93 21.90
N SER A 110 -14.61 12.92 22.69
CA SER A 110 -14.14 13.04 24.07
C SER A 110 -12.62 13.27 24.15
N GLY A 111 -11.91 13.35 23.03
CA GLY A 111 -10.46 13.55 22.96
C GLY A 111 -9.62 12.30 23.26
N SER A 112 -10.24 11.11 23.30
CA SER A 112 -9.51 9.84 23.42
C SER A 112 -9.12 9.29 22.04
N ILE A 113 -8.05 8.50 21.98
CA ILE A 113 -7.61 7.84 20.75
C ILE A 113 -8.69 6.84 20.33
N ARG A 114 -9.13 6.95 19.08
CA ARG A 114 -10.16 6.08 18.52
C ARG A 114 -9.58 4.72 18.11
N LEU A 115 -10.30 3.64 18.38
CA LEU A 115 -9.91 2.30 17.95
C LEU A 115 -10.16 2.08 16.46
N PHE A 116 -9.53 1.08 15.87
CA PHE A 116 -9.82 0.69 14.49
C PHE A 116 -11.22 0.09 14.40
N ASP A 117 -12.05 0.68 13.55
CA ASP A 117 -13.42 0.25 13.35
C ASP A 117 -13.50 -0.75 12.19
N GLN A 118 -14.18 -1.87 12.42
CA GLN A 118 -14.30 -2.94 11.43
C GLN A 118 -15.16 -2.53 10.21
N ASP A 119 -16.18 -1.70 10.39
CA ASP A 119 -17.11 -1.30 9.33
C ASP A 119 -17.01 0.16 8.88
N GLY A 120 -16.12 0.90 9.54
CA GLY A 120 -15.88 2.31 9.32
C GLY A 120 -17.00 3.21 9.85
N ASP A 121 -17.87 2.70 10.72
CA ASP A 121 -18.83 3.50 11.48
C ASP A 121 -18.15 4.08 12.72
N LEU A 122 -18.18 5.41 12.82
CA LEU A 122 -17.55 6.13 13.93
C LEU A 122 -18.56 6.56 14.99
N THR A 123 -19.81 6.13 14.86
CA THR A 123 -20.89 6.41 15.80
C THR A 123 -20.83 5.48 17.03
N ASP A 124 -20.23 4.31 16.87
CA ASP A 124 -20.04 3.34 17.95
C ASP A 124 -18.99 3.79 18.96
N ASP A 125 -19.33 3.64 20.24
CA ASP A 125 -18.43 3.94 21.36
C ASP A 125 -17.21 2.99 21.35
N ASP A 126 -16.03 3.51 21.70
CA ASP A 126 -14.77 2.75 21.76
C ASP A 126 -14.79 1.68 22.89
N THR A 127 -15.82 1.72 23.75
CA THR A 127 -16.11 0.70 24.76
C THR A 127 -16.95 -0.47 24.24
N ALA A 128 -17.44 -0.42 23.00
CA ALA A 128 -18.24 -1.49 22.41
C ALA A 128 -17.44 -2.81 22.39
N THR A 129 -18.06 -3.89 22.87
CA THR A 129 -17.39 -5.20 22.99
C THR A 129 -17.14 -5.85 21.63
N THR A 130 -17.86 -5.42 20.58
CA THR A 130 -17.81 -5.97 19.22
C THR A 130 -17.59 -4.87 18.19
N GLY A 131 -17.02 -5.20 17.02
CA GLY A 131 -16.94 -4.29 15.87
C GLY A 131 -15.70 -3.39 15.84
N LYS A 132 -14.76 -3.59 16.77
CA LYS A 132 -13.48 -2.85 16.82
C LYS A 132 -12.31 -3.83 16.74
N TYR A 133 -11.29 -3.53 15.94
CA TYR A 133 -10.06 -4.30 15.92
C TYR A 133 -9.14 -3.87 17.07
N ARG A 134 -9.07 -4.69 18.12
CA ARG A 134 -8.31 -4.41 19.35
C ARG A 134 -6.89 -4.96 19.33
N SER A 135 -6.58 -5.86 18.40
CA SER A 135 -5.25 -6.42 18.20
C SER A 135 -4.97 -6.51 16.71
N CYS A 136 -3.88 -5.86 16.27
CA CYS A 136 -3.60 -5.67 14.86
C CYS A 136 -2.12 -5.88 14.53
N VAL A 137 -1.90 -6.39 13.33
CA VAL A 137 -0.63 -6.34 12.61
C VAL A 137 -0.73 -5.20 11.59
N PHE A 138 0.32 -4.39 11.52
CA PHE A 138 0.42 -3.25 10.63
C PHE A 138 1.50 -3.55 9.59
N ILE A 139 1.13 -3.45 8.31
CA ILE A 139 2.06 -3.53 7.18
C ILE A 139 2.13 -2.13 6.55
N ASN A 140 3.28 -1.48 6.64
CA ASN A 140 3.51 -0.14 6.11
C ASN A 140 4.35 -0.21 4.84
N PHE A 141 3.76 0.10 3.69
CA PHE A 141 4.44 0.07 2.40
C PHE A 141 5.30 1.30 2.18
N SER A 142 6.49 1.08 1.63
CA SER A 142 7.42 2.15 1.29
C SER A 142 6.84 3.08 0.22
N ARG A 143 7.11 4.38 0.36
CA ARG A 143 6.73 5.41 -0.63
C ARG A 143 7.28 5.13 -2.03
N LEU A 144 8.36 4.35 -2.14
CA LEU A 144 8.91 3.94 -3.43
C LEU A 144 7.91 3.09 -4.23
N LEU A 145 7.15 2.23 -3.54
CA LEU A 145 6.16 1.33 -4.13
C LEU A 145 4.82 2.02 -4.36
N ILE A 146 4.29 2.68 -3.32
CA ILE A 146 2.96 3.31 -3.38
C ILE A 146 2.94 4.63 -4.17
N LYS A 147 4.10 5.26 -4.37
CA LYS A 147 4.25 6.58 -5.01
C LYS A 147 3.43 7.67 -4.29
N ASP A 148 2.32 8.09 -4.90
CA ASP A 148 1.40 9.07 -4.32
C ASP A 148 0.28 8.40 -3.53
N GLU A 149 -0.30 7.30 -4.04
CA GLU A 149 -1.29 6.50 -3.32
C GLU A 149 -1.47 5.09 -3.94
N ILE A 150 -2.00 4.16 -3.16
CA ILE A 150 -2.47 2.86 -3.68
C ILE A 150 -3.81 3.07 -4.39
N LYS A 151 -3.96 2.53 -5.61
CA LYS A 151 -5.21 2.56 -6.35
C LYS A 151 -6.28 1.72 -5.64
N LYS A 152 -7.39 2.37 -5.30
CA LYS A 152 -8.58 1.74 -4.71
C LYS A 152 -9.12 0.61 -5.59
N GLY A 153 -9.53 -0.49 -4.96
CA GLY A 153 -10.10 -1.66 -5.61
C GLY A 153 -9.06 -2.57 -6.28
N THR A 154 -7.77 -2.36 -6.02
CA THR A 154 -6.70 -3.18 -6.60
C THR A 154 -5.85 -3.92 -5.59
N PHE A 155 -6.04 -3.66 -4.30
CA PHE A 155 -5.24 -4.24 -3.24
C PHE A 155 -5.66 -5.69 -2.98
N LYS A 156 -4.66 -6.57 -2.96
CA LYS A 156 -4.81 -7.98 -2.62
C LYS A 156 -3.65 -8.41 -1.73
N LEU A 157 -3.96 -9.11 -0.66
CA LEU A 157 -2.99 -9.70 0.25
C LEU A 157 -3.40 -11.14 0.51
N GLU A 158 -2.52 -12.08 0.20
CA GLU A 158 -2.78 -13.51 0.40
C GLU A 158 -1.89 -14.08 1.50
N PHE A 159 -2.51 -14.89 2.37
CA PHE A 159 -1.84 -15.64 3.42
C PHE A 159 -2.04 -17.15 3.23
N GLY A 160 -1.00 -17.93 3.54
CA GLY A 160 -1.11 -19.37 3.74
C GLY A 160 -1.64 -19.70 5.14
N MET A 161 -2.59 -20.64 5.23
CA MET A 161 -3.33 -20.93 6.46
C MET A 161 -3.11 -22.36 7.02
N VAL A 162 -2.12 -23.10 6.51
CA VAL A 162 -1.88 -24.49 6.95
C VAL A 162 -1.42 -24.59 8.41
N GLN A 163 -1.98 -25.54 9.15
CA GLN A 163 -1.79 -25.73 10.60
C GLN A 163 -0.38 -26.21 10.99
N ASP A 164 0.22 -27.12 10.22
CA ASP A 164 1.53 -27.68 10.54
C ASP A 164 2.62 -26.99 9.73
N TRP A 165 3.41 -26.15 10.39
CA TRP A 165 4.68 -25.69 9.83
C TRP A 165 5.76 -26.71 10.19
N ASP A 166 5.92 -27.73 9.34
CA ASP A 166 7.18 -28.46 9.28
C ASP A 166 8.20 -27.60 8.52
N GLU A 167 9.50 -27.75 8.80
CA GLU A 167 10.57 -26.80 8.45
C GLU A 167 10.83 -26.55 6.94
N ASP A 168 9.88 -26.84 6.04
CA ASP A 168 10.03 -26.64 4.61
C ASP A 168 9.64 -25.21 4.18
N PRO A 169 10.59 -24.38 3.71
CA PRO A 169 10.33 -23.00 3.34
C PRO A 169 9.42 -22.93 2.10
N VAL A 170 8.24 -22.33 2.28
CA VAL A 170 7.41 -21.66 1.25
C VAL A 170 6.85 -22.52 0.09
N GLY A 171 7.24 -23.79 -0.06
CA GLY A 171 6.96 -24.59 -1.26
C GLY A 171 5.64 -25.38 -1.23
N GLU A 172 5.53 -26.38 -0.37
CA GLU A 172 4.48 -27.41 -0.53
C GLU A 172 3.22 -27.14 0.33
N MET A 173 3.34 -26.52 1.50
CA MET A 173 2.20 -26.30 2.42
C MET A 173 1.42 -25.00 2.13
N MET A 174 1.97 -24.06 1.36
CA MET A 174 1.25 -22.85 0.91
C MET A 174 0.24 -23.13 -0.23
N GLU A 175 0.28 -24.34 -0.79
CA GLU A 175 -0.59 -24.75 -1.90
C GLU A 175 -1.90 -25.40 -1.44
N GLU A 176 -2.05 -25.71 -0.14
CA GLU A 176 -3.24 -26.40 0.39
C GLU A 176 -4.33 -25.42 0.85
N GLU A 177 -4.01 -24.50 1.76
CA GLU A 177 -4.99 -23.56 2.33
C GLU A 177 -4.52 -22.12 2.20
N ARG A 178 -5.29 -21.28 1.50
CA ARG A 178 -4.99 -19.85 1.32
C ARG A 178 -6.22 -18.98 1.46
N ILE A 179 -6.02 -17.83 2.09
CA ILE A 179 -7.01 -16.75 2.19
C ILE A 179 -6.45 -15.50 1.53
N LYS A 180 -7.30 -14.82 0.77
CA LYS A 180 -7.04 -13.49 0.21
C LYS A 180 -7.87 -12.44 0.92
N LEU A 181 -7.24 -11.32 1.21
CA LEU A 181 -7.87 -10.09 1.64
C LEU A 181 -7.91 -9.15 0.44
N THR A 182 -9.09 -8.68 0.06
CA THR A 182 -9.29 -7.83 -1.12
C THR A 182 -10.13 -6.61 -0.80
N ASP A 183 -9.88 -5.51 -1.49
CA ASP A 183 -10.65 -4.26 -1.37
C ASP A 183 -11.67 -4.09 -2.51
N ILE A 184 -12.30 -5.19 -2.94
CA ILE A 184 -13.07 -5.30 -4.20
C ILE A 184 -14.13 -4.21 -4.41
N ASP A 185 -14.77 -3.72 -3.34
CA ASP A 185 -15.81 -2.69 -3.40
C ASP A 185 -15.31 -1.27 -3.11
N ALA A 186 -14.02 -1.10 -2.85
CA ALA A 186 -13.47 0.17 -2.38
C ALA A 186 -13.38 1.25 -3.47
N ALA A 187 -13.66 0.92 -4.73
CA ALA A 187 -13.83 1.93 -5.78
C ALA A 187 -15.05 2.85 -5.52
N THR A 188 -16.08 2.34 -4.83
CA THR A 188 -17.35 3.06 -4.57
C THR A 188 -17.70 3.18 -3.09
N SER A 189 -17.16 2.30 -2.25
CA SER A 189 -17.51 2.20 -0.82
C SER A 189 -16.38 2.60 0.14
N TYR A 190 -15.32 3.27 -0.36
CA TYR A 190 -14.26 3.79 0.49
C TYR A 190 -14.78 4.80 1.52
N LYS A 191 -14.06 4.89 2.63
CA LYS A 191 -14.39 5.76 3.75
C LYS A 191 -13.49 7.00 3.73
N ILE A 192 -14.06 8.14 4.11
CA ILE A 192 -13.42 9.47 4.06
C ILE A 192 -13.28 10.11 5.45
N ASN A 193 -13.54 9.35 6.49
CA ASN A 193 -13.68 9.80 7.88
C ASN A 193 -12.41 9.56 8.71
N SER A 194 -11.26 9.42 8.04
CA SER A 194 -9.94 9.28 8.63
C SER A 194 -9.07 10.53 8.38
N PRO A 195 -8.23 10.93 9.35
CA PRO A 195 -7.23 11.99 9.14
C PRO A 195 -6.09 11.58 8.19
N ALA A 196 -5.85 10.28 7.99
CA ALA A 196 -4.81 9.75 7.11
C ALA A 196 -5.24 9.63 5.64
N GLY A 197 -6.40 10.20 5.30
CA GLY A 197 -6.97 10.14 3.97
C GLY A 197 -8.09 9.11 3.87
N GLU A 198 -8.21 8.51 2.70
CA GLU A 198 -9.26 7.57 2.38
C GLU A 198 -8.80 6.15 2.70
N TYR A 199 -9.74 5.32 3.13
CA TYR A 199 -9.43 3.92 3.43
C TYR A 199 -10.53 2.98 2.96
N GLY A 200 -10.12 1.75 2.67
CA GLY A 200 -10.98 0.64 2.27
C GLY A 200 -11.08 -0.39 3.38
N ILE A 201 -12.17 -1.15 3.37
CA ILE A 201 -12.35 -2.33 4.21
C ILE A 201 -11.89 -3.53 3.41
N LEU A 202 -11.01 -4.34 4.01
CA LEU A 202 -10.54 -5.57 3.41
C LEU A 202 -11.54 -6.69 3.69
N ILE A 203 -11.92 -7.40 2.63
CA ILE A 203 -12.85 -8.51 2.69
C ILE A 203 -12.06 -9.81 2.50
N ALA A 204 -12.26 -10.75 3.43
CA ALA A 204 -11.65 -12.08 3.34
C ALA A 204 -12.46 -12.98 2.40
N ASP A 205 -11.72 -13.71 1.58
CA ASP A 205 -12.24 -14.77 0.71
C ASP A 205 -11.23 -15.91 0.62
N THR A 206 -11.70 -17.13 0.37
CA THR A 206 -10.83 -18.30 0.24
C THR A 206 -10.23 -18.33 -1.16
N THR A 207 -8.91 -18.46 -1.27
CA THR A 207 -8.24 -18.69 -2.55
C THR A 207 -8.05 -20.18 -2.82
N LEU A 208 -7.66 -20.96 -1.81
CA LEU A 208 -7.55 -22.43 -1.88
C LEU A 208 -7.96 -23.10 -0.58
N SER A 209 -8.37 -24.37 -0.70
CA SER A 209 -8.68 -25.24 0.42
C SER A 209 -8.12 -26.62 0.19
N ALA A 210 -7.73 -27.28 1.29
CA ALA A 210 -7.16 -28.60 1.27
C ALA A 210 -8.04 -29.57 0.46
N SER A 211 -7.40 -30.48 -0.27
CA SER A 211 -8.08 -31.42 -1.16
C SER A 211 -9.12 -32.25 -0.39
N GLY A 212 -10.39 -31.92 -0.53
CA GLY A 212 -11.52 -32.65 0.06
C GLY A 212 -12.45 -31.85 0.97
N GLU A 213 -12.04 -30.65 1.41
CA GLU A 213 -12.87 -29.77 2.24
C GLU A 213 -13.51 -28.63 1.42
N PRO A 214 -14.76 -28.22 1.69
CA PRO A 214 -15.38 -27.10 0.98
C PRO A 214 -14.64 -25.79 1.30
N ALA A 215 -14.52 -24.89 0.31
CA ALA A 215 -13.77 -23.64 0.45
C ALA A 215 -14.20 -22.74 1.62
N THR A 216 -15.46 -22.89 2.05
CA THR A 216 -16.05 -22.24 3.21
C THR A 216 -15.52 -22.75 4.56
N SER A 217 -14.81 -23.89 4.61
CA SER A 217 -14.28 -24.53 5.82
C SER A 217 -13.05 -23.79 6.37
N VAL A 218 -12.18 -23.29 5.49
CA VAL A 218 -10.97 -22.53 5.90
C VAL A 218 -11.34 -21.20 6.54
N LEU A 219 -12.33 -20.49 5.98
CA LEU A 219 -12.89 -19.28 6.59
C LEU A 219 -13.72 -19.59 7.84
N GLY A 220 -14.56 -20.64 7.78
CA GLY A 220 -15.45 -21.03 8.89
C GLY A 220 -14.72 -21.42 10.18
N ASN A 221 -13.42 -21.67 10.07
CA ASN A 221 -12.55 -21.95 11.18
C ASN A 221 -11.85 -20.69 11.74
N LEU A 222 -11.90 -19.53 11.07
CA LEU A 222 -11.36 -18.29 11.62
C LEU A 222 -12.38 -17.59 12.49
N THR A 223 -11.95 -16.79 13.47
CA THR A 223 -12.86 -16.01 14.30
C THR A 223 -12.74 -14.53 14.00
N ASN A 224 -13.85 -13.80 14.07
CA ASN A 224 -13.87 -12.38 14.37
C ASN A 224 -14.52 -12.18 15.76
N ASP A 225 -14.48 -10.96 16.28
CA ASP A 225 -15.17 -10.53 17.52
C ASP A 225 -16.68 -10.87 17.57
N SER A 226 -17.30 -11.31 16.46
CA SER A 226 -18.71 -11.73 16.33
C SER A 226 -18.92 -13.24 16.08
N GLY A 227 -17.86 -14.06 16.05
CA GLY A 227 -17.93 -15.51 15.80
C GLY A 227 -17.10 -15.97 14.61
N SER A 228 -17.58 -16.98 13.87
CA SER A 228 -16.85 -17.60 12.74
C SER A 228 -16.78 -16.67 11.50
N LEU A 229 -15.60 -16.61 10.87
CA LEU A 229 -15.36 -15.83 9.65
C LEU A 229 -16.07 -16.53 8.47
N ALA A 230 -16.85 -15.78 7.70
CA ALA A 230 -17.53 -16.29 6.50
C ALA A 230 -17.05 -15.53 5.27
N THR A 231 -17.19 -16.11 4.08
CA THR A 231 -16.89 -15.43 2.82
C THR A 231 -17.62 -14.09 2.76
N GLY A 232 -16.88 -13.02 2.47
CA GLY A 232 -17.46 -11.67 2.44
C GLY A 232 -17.41 -10.92 3.77
N GLN A 233 -16.80 -11.50 4.82
CA GLN A 233 -16.63 -10.80 6.09
C GLN A 233 -15.41 -9.87 6.10
N LYS A 234 -15.52 -8.82 6.93
CA LYS A 234 -14.55 -7.73 7.05
C LYS A 234 -13.37 -8.20 7.89
N ALA A 235 -12.18 -8.15 7.31
CA ALA A 235 -10.96 -8.79 7.81
C ALA A 235 -9.72 -7.87 7.76
N GLY A 236 -9.94 -6.56 7.83
CA GLY A 236 -8.88 -5.55 7.92
C GLY A 236 -9.25 -4.24 7.26
N LEU A 237 -8.29 -3.31 7.27
CA LEU A 237 -8.42 -1.97 6.68
C LEU A 237 -7.17 -1.67 5.83
N ILE A 238 -7.33 -0.86 4.79
CA ILE A 238 -6.23 -0.36 3.96
C ILE A 238 -6.35 1.15 3.79
N PHE A 239 -5.31 1.89 4.17
CA PHE A 239 -5.24 3.35 4.02
C PHE A 239 -4.44 3.69 2.76
N TYR A 240 -5.10 4.27 1.76
CA TYR A 240 -4.55 4.36 0.40
C TYR A 240 -3.41 5.38 0.27
N GLN A 241 -3.57 6.56 0.86
CA GLN A 241 -2.57 7.62 0.84
C GLN A 241 -1.43 7.35 1.84
N ALA A 242 -1.75 6.75 2.98
CA ALA A 242 -0.75 6.38 3.98
C ALA A 242 0.06 5.12 3.58
N GLY A 243 -0.49 4.26 2.73
CA GLY A 243 0.12 2.99 2.35
C GLY A 243 0.20 2.00 3.50
N ILE A 244 -0.79 1.98 4.39
CA ILE A 244 -0.78 1.10 5.57
C ILE A 244 -1.95 0.13 5.52
N ALA A 245 -1.65 -1.17 5.57
CA ALA A 245 -2.63 -2.23 5.79
C ALA A 245 -2.70 -2.59 7.28
N VAL A 246 -3.91 -2.63 7.83
CA VAL A 246 -4.21 -3.02 9.21
C VAL A 246 -4.93 -4.35 9.19
N ILE A 247 -4.27 -5.40 9.68
CA ILE A 247 -4.78 -6.77 9.67
C ILE A 247 -5.08 -7.18 11.12
N PRO A 248 -6.31 -7.60 11.46
CA PRO A 248 -6.61 -8.08 12.81
C PRO A 248 -5.88 -9.40 13.08
N THR A 249 -5.37 -9.59 14.30
CA THR A 249 -4.69 -10.85 14.65
C THR A 249 -5.64 -12.04 14.71
N GLU A 250 -6.93 -11.79 14.89
CA GLU A 250 -8.00 -12.80 14.89
C GLU A 250 -8.05 -13.60 13.57
N LEU A 251 -7.56 -13.02 12.45
CA LEU A 251 -7.41 -13.71 11.17
C LEU A 251 -6.50 -14.95 11.26
N PHE A 252 -5.62 -15.02 12.25
CA PHE A 252 -4.69 -16.13 12.47
C PHE A 252 -5.13 -17.09 13.58
N MET A 253 -6.38 -16.98 14.04
CA MET A 253 -6.96 -17.86 15.05
C MET A 253 -7.85 -18.91 14.41
N ARG A 254 -7.76 -20.16 14.89
CA ARG A 254 -8.68 -21.22 14.48
C ARG A 254 -9.62 -21.65 15.61
N SER A 255 -10.92 -21.61 15.38
CA SER A 255 -11.94 -22.25 16.21
C SER A 255 -11.85 -23.77 16.02
N SER A 256 -11.41 -24.52 17.04
CA SER A 256 -11.52 -25.99 16.99
C SER A 256 -12.94 -26.42 17.36
N SER A 257 -13.56 -27.27 16.54
CA SER A 257 -14.87 -27.88 16.82
C SER A 257 -14.77 -29.27 17.46
N THR A 258 -13.54 -29.78 17.66
CA THR A 258 -13.27 -31.05 18.30
C THR A 258 -12.57 -30.82 19.64
N PRO A 259 -13.21 -31.15 20.78
CA PRO A 259 -12.50 -31.25 22.06
C PRO A 259 -11.30 -32.16 21.88
N ILE A 260 -10.13 -31.74 22.39
CA ILE A 260 -8.87 -32.51 22.34
C ILE A 260 -8.98 -33.87 23.06
N ASP A 261 -10.11 -34.13 23.73
CA ASP A 261 -10.36 -35.35 24.47
C ASP A 261 -11.71 -35.97 24.07
N ALA A 262 -11.77 -36.61 22.90
CA ALA A 262 -12.91 -37.43 22.49
C ALA A 262 -13.19 -38.62 23.46
N ALA A 263 -12.32 -38.84 24.45
CA ALA A 263 -12.53 -39.80 25.53
C ALA A 263 -13.19 -39.21 26.78
N SER A 264 -13.20 -37.89 26.95
CA SER A 264 -13.93 -37.22 28.04
C SER A 264 -15.25 -36.67 27.50
N ASN A 265 -16.37 -37.28 27.87
CA ASN A 265 -17.72 -36.78 27.57
C ASN A 265 -18.05 -35.53 28.41
N ASP A 266 -17.16 -34.55 28.44
CA ASP A 266 -17.36 -33.31 29.19
C ASP A 266 -18.00 -32.24 28.30
N ALA A 267 -19.31 -32.07 28.45
CA ALA A 267 -20.10 -31.06 27.74
C ALA A 267 -19.78 -29.60 28.16
N THR A 268 -18.77 -29.41 29.02
CA THR A 268 -18.20 -28.11 29.39
C THR A 268 -16.86 -27.78 28.70
N ALA A 269 -16.39 -28.61 27.76
CA ALA A 269 -15.18 -28.32 26.99
C ALA A 269 -15.35 -27.01 26.19
N VAL A 270 -14.69 -25.95 26.68
CA VAL A 270 -14.50 -24.70 25.92
C VAL A 270 -13.71 -25.05 24.65
N PRO A 271 -14.13 -24.60 23.44
CA PRO A 271 -13.34 -24.83 22.24
C PRO A 271 -11.95 -24.24 22.45
N THR A 272 -10.90 -25.06 22.40
CA THR A 272 -9.53 -24.58 22.49
C THR A 272 -9.20 -23.94 21.15
N LEU A 273 -9.14 -22.60 21.08
CA LEU A 273 -8.65 -21.94 19.88
C LEU A 273 -7.21 -22.41 19.65
N THR A 274 -6.84 -22.69 18.41
CA THR A 274 -5.48 -23.11 18.00
C THR A 274 -5.00 -22.13 16.93
N GLY A 275 -3.80 -21.56 17.08
CA GLY A 275 -3.24 -20.54 16.18
C GLY A 275 -2.33 -21.12 15.10
N PHE A 276 -2.17 -20.37 13.99
CA PHE A 276 -1.32 -20.77 12.85
C PHE A 276 0.11 -20.23 12.91
N LEU A 277 0.46 -19.46 13.94
CA LEU A 277 1.76 -18.79 14.02
C LEU A 277 2.67 -19.61 14.94
N LYS A 278 3.70 -20.25 14.37
CA LYS A 278 4.78 -20.91 15.11
C LYS A 278 6.06 -20.14 14.84
N THR A 279 6.85 -19.86 15.87
CA THR A 279 8.20 -19.29 15.70
C THR A 279 9.19 -20.42 15.47
N THR A 280 10.08 -20.27 14.50
CA THR A 280 11.19 -21.21 14.28
C THR A 280 12.29 -20.89 15.29
N GLY A 281 12.15 -21.38 16.52
CA GLY A 281 13.10 -21.10 17.60
C GLY A 281 13.16 -22.21 18.63
N THR A 282 14.16 -23.07 18.53
CA THR A 282 14.57 -23.97 19.60
C THR A 282 15.07 -23.17 20.81
N ALA A 283 14.23 -22.88 21.82
CA ALA A 283 14.56 -22.87 23.25
C ALA A 283 13.47 -22.22 24.16
N PHE A 284 12.51 -23.03 24.60
CA PHE A 284 11.95 -22.94 25.97
C PHE A 284 12.15 -24.28 26.73
N ALA A 285 13.25 -24.97 26.43
CA ALA A 285 13.70 -26.13 27.19
C ALA A 285 14.58 -25.66 28.36
N SER A 286 13.96 -25.27 29.48
CA SER A 286 14.43 -25.47 30.87
C SER A 286 13.88 -24.41 31.82
N LEU A 287 12.76 -24.73 32.45
CA LEU A 287 12.43 -24.46 33.86
C LEU A 287 10.98 -24.92 34.06
N GLU A 288 10.85 -26.16 34.53
CA GLU A 288 9.58 -26.86 34.79
C GLU A 288 8.64 -26.07 35.73
N PRO A 289 7.29 -26.26 35.65
CA PRO A 289 6.60 -27.46 35.19
C PRO A 289 5.73 -27.29 33.94
N ALA A 290 5.84 -28.28 33.05
CA ALA A 290 4.81 -28.81 32.16
C ALA A 290 3.94 -27.83 31.34
N PHE A 291 4.44 -27.46 30.15
CA PHE A 291 3.65 -27.65 28.93
C PHE A 291 4.59 -28.15 27.84
N LYS A 292 4.50 -29.45 27.56
CA LYS A 292 5.37 -30.21 26.66
C LYS A 292 4.70 -30.26 25.29
N SER A 293 5.49 -30.13 24.22
CA SER A 293 5.38 -30.95 23.00
C SER A 293 4.00 -30.97 22.31
N GLY A 294 3.86 -30.21 21.23
CA GLY A 294 2.81 -30.45 20.22
C GLY A 294 1.52 -29.64 20.40
N THR A 295 1.58 -28.48 21.05
CA THR A 295 0.43 -27.60 21.23
C THR A 295 0.62 -26.33 20.42
N SER A 296 -0.27 -26.11 19.46
CA SER A 296 -0.37 -24.91 18.64
C SER A 296 -0.37 -23.67 19.53
N GLU A 297 0.68 -22.85 19.47
CA GLU A 297 0.72 -21.56 20.16
C GLU A 297 -0.33 -20.65 19.53
N ASN A 298 -1.21 -20.11 20.36
CA ASN A 298 -2.23 -19.18 19.88
C ASN A 298 -1.60 -17.81 19.58
N ILE A 299 -2.01 -17.14 18.51
CA ILE A 299 -1.50 -15.78 18.19
C ILE A 299 -1.73 -14.80 19.33
N GLU A 300 -2.80 -14.99 20.11
CA GLU A 300 -3.04 -14.21 21.33
C GLU A 300 -1.97 -14.44 22.40
N GLU A 301 -1.55 -15.69 22.61
CA GLU A 301 -0.47 -16.04 23.54
C GLU A 301 0.87 -15.48 23.05
N MET A 302 1.15 -15.52 21.74
CA MET A 302 2.34 -14.88 21.17
C MET A 302 2.28 -13.35 21.33
N MET A 303 1.12 -12.73 21.11
CA MET A 303 0.95 -11.29 21.28
C MET A 303 1.22 -10.85 22.74
N VAL A 304 0.98 -11.71 23.73
CA VAL A 304 1.30 -11.43 25.14
C VAL A 304 2.73 -11.81 25.50
N SER A 305 3.20 -12.99 25.10
CA SER A 305 4.42 -13.60 25.65
C SER A 305 5.68 -13.44 24.80
N SER A 306 5.56 -13.27 23.47
CA SER A 306 6.72 -13.23 22.56
C SER A 306 7.14 -11.81 22.18
N SER A 307 8.32 -11.67 21.58
CA SER A 307 8.78 -10.38 21.06
C SER A 307 7.99 -9.97 19.82
N ILE A 308 7.94 -8.67 19.51
CA ILE A 308 7.33 -8.17 18.27
C ILE A 308 7.99 -8.83 17.05
N GLN A 309 9.29 -9.09 17.12
CA GLN A 309 10.03 -9.73 16.03
C GLN A 309 9.52 -11.15 15.76
N ASP A 310 9.30 -11.95 16.79
CA ASP A 310 8.82 -13.34 16.63
C ASP A 310 7.41 -13.38 16.01
N VAL A 311 6.56 -12.41 16.37
CA VAL A 311 5.23 -12.24 15.73
C VAL A 311 5.39 -11.83 14.26
N CYS A 312 6.28 -10.87 13.96
CA CYS A 312 6.55 -10.44 12.59
C CYS A 312 7.09 -11.57 11.72
N ASP A 313 8.04 -12.36 12.23
CA ASP A 313 8.61 -13.51 11.53
C ASP A 313 7.53 -14.56 11.23
N GLY A 314 6.66 -14.86 12.20
CA GLY A 314 5.52 -15.74 11.98
C GLY A 314 4.59 -15.23 10.89
N VAL A 315 4.16 -13.96 10.94
CA VAL A 315 3.23 -13.39 9.95
C VAL A 315 3.88 -13.34 8.57
N ARG A 316 5.14 -12.93 8.50
CA ARG A 316 5.93 -12.82 7.27
C ARG A 316 6.09 -14.17 6.58
N ALA A 317 6.34 -15.23 7.34
CA ALA A 317 6.40 -16.59 6.84
C ALA A 317 5.07 -17.08 6.22
N ARG A 318 3.94 -16.43 6.54
CA ARG A 318 2.62 -16.76 6.00
C ARG A 318 2.21 -15.90 4.80
N ILE A 319 2.93 -14.83 4.48
CA ILE A 319 2.61 -13.99 3.31
C ILE A 319 2.91 -14.78 2.04
N TYR A 320 1.89 -15.04 1.22
CA TYR A 320 2.04 -15.69 -0.08
C TYR A 320 2.21 -14.67 -1.20
N ASN A 321 1.41 -13.60 -1.19
CA ASN A 321 1.42 -12.60 -2.24
C ASN A 321 0.85 -11.27 -1.76
N ILE A 322 1.43 -10.16 -2.22
CA ILE A 322 0.86 -8.83 -2.07
C ILE A 322 0.83 -8.18 -3.44
N GLU A 323 -0.35 -7.75 -3.88
CA GLU A 323 -0.53 -7.10 -5.17
C GLU A 323 -1.35 -5.84 -5.01
N PHE A 324 -0.91 -4.75 -5.64
CA PHE A 324 -1.71 -3.56 -5.81
C PHE A 324 -1.20 -2.75 -7.00
N ASN A 325 -2.05 -1.85 -7.52
CA ASN A 325 -1.59 -0.84 -8.45
C ASN A 325 -1.29 0.44 -7.67
N ASN A 326 -0.12 1.02 -7.87
CA ASN A 326 0.13 2.37 -7.39
C ASN A 326 -0.57 3.40 -8.29
N THR A 327 -0.63 4.64 -7.83
CA THR A 327 -1.05 5.79 -8.61
C THR A 327 0.02 6.85 -8.51
N THR A 328 0.42 7.38 -9.67
CA THR A 328 1.23 8.59 -9.78
C THR A 328 0.42 9.67 -10.49
N GLU A 329 0.31 10.84 -9.87
CA GLU A 329 -0.34 11.99 -10.47
C GLU A 329 0.63 12.75 -11.36
N LEU A 330 0.43 12.69 -12.68
CA LEU A 330 1.15 13.54 -13.62
C LEU A 330 0.35 14.81 -13.87
N ASN A 331 0.90 15.93 -13.43
CA ASN A 331 0.35 17.25 -13.72
C ASN A 331 0.92 17.73 -15.05
N SER A 332 0.05 17.84 -16.05
CA SER A 332 0.41 18.32 -17.37
C SER A 332 -0.24 19.66 -17.63
N THR A 333 0.53 20.63 -18.11
CA THR A 333 -0.04 21.86 -18.69
C THR A 333 0.15 21.83 -20.20
N ILE A 334 -0.95 21.94 -20.92
CA ILE A 334 -1.00 21.94 -22.38
C ILE A 334 -1.14 23.39 -22.84
N TYR A 335 -0.20 23.82 -23.67
CA TYR A 335 -0.20 25.12 -24.31
C TYR A 335 -0.59 24.95 -25.78
N PHE A 336 -1.61 25.69 -26.22
CA PHE A 336 -2.02 25.77 -27.61
C PHE A 336 -1.38 27.00 -28.25
N CYS A 337 -0.30 26.78 -28.97
CA CYS A 337 0.36 27.83 -29.73
C CYS A 337 -0.34 27.97 -31.09
N ARG A 338 -1.31 28.90 -31.17
CA ARG A 338 -2.04 29.19 -32.41
C ARG A 338 -1.26 30.20 -33.25
N ILE A 339 -1.00 29.86 -34.50
CA ILE A 339 -0.20 30.62 -35.45
C ILE A 339 -1.10 30.91 -36.63
N ASN A 340 -1.67 32.12 -36.64
CA ASN A 340 -2.65 32.53 -37.63
C ASN A 340 -1.96 32.93 -38.95
N ASN A 341 -2.76 33.19 -39.99
CA ASN A 341 -2.26 33.58 -41.32
C ASN A 341 -1.23 34.72 -41.27
N ASN A 342 -1.43 35.74 -40.43
CA ASN A 342 -0.58 36.94 -40.35
C ASN A 342 0.62 36.83 -39.40
N ASP A 343 0.69 35.77 -38.58
CA ASP A 343 1.70 35.64 -37.54
C ASP A 343 2.96 34.93 -38.06
N PHE A 344 4.14 35.35 -37.58
CA PHE A 344 5.43 34.67 -37.76
C PHE A 344 5.85 34.38 -39.22
N ASN A 345 5.41 35.21 -40.18
CA ASN A 345 5.80 35.12 -41.60
C ASN A 345 7.19 35.72 -41.90
N TYR A 346 8.00 36.02 -40.89
CA TYR A 346 9.36 36.54 -41.01
C TYR A 346 10.23 35.98 -39.87
N SER A 347 11.56 36.02 -40.01
CA SER A 347 12.50 35.49 -39.02
C SER A 347 13.66 36.45 -38.78
N SER A 348 14.22 36.42 -37.58
CA SER A 348 15.46 37.12 -37.21
C SER A 348 16.73 36.33 -37.56
N ASN A 349 16.59 35.15 -38.18
CA ASN A 349 17.73 34.37 -38.66
C ASN A 349 18.57 35.22 -39.65
N PRO A 350 19.91 35.25 -39.53
CA PRO A 350 20.80 35.96 -40.46
C PRO A 350 20.56 35.67 -41.94
N THR A 351 20.02 34.50 -42.31
CA THR A 351 19.66 34.18 -43.70
C THR A 351 18.50 35.02 -44.25
N TYR A 352 17.72 35.68 -43.40
CA TYR A 352 16.66 36.63 -43.76
C TYR A 352 17.16 38.08 -43.76
N LEU A 353 18.46 38.33 -43.61
CA LEU A 353 19.04 39.67 -43.60
C LEU A 353 19.96 39.85 -44.81
N SER A 354 19.77 40.92 -45.56
CA SER A 354 20.70 41.37 -46.60
C SER A 354 21.02 42.84 -46.37
N GLY A 355 22.25 43.13 -45.95
CA GLY A 355 22.62 44.44 -45.42
C GLY A 355 21.80 44.79 -44.18
N SER A 356 21.23 46.00 -44.13
CA SER A 356 20.35 46.46 -43.05
C SER A 356 18.85 46.23 -43.32
N LYS A 357 18.51 45.34 -44.26
CA LYS A 357 17.11 45.06 -44.65
C LYS A 357 16.77 43.60 -44.39
N MET A 358 15.57 43.36 -43.84
CA MET A 358 15.00 42.02 -43.74
C MET A 358 14.43 41.60 -45.10
N VAL A 359 14.97 40.53 -45.67
CA VAL A 359 14.57 39.93 -46.94
C VAL A 359 13.68 38.73 -46.64
N VAL A 360 12.39 38.89 -46.88
CA VAL A 360 11.38 37.83 -46.68
C VAL A 360 10.93 37.22 -48.01
N LYS A 361 11.26 37.87 -49.13
CA LYS A 361 10.88 37.52 -50.50
C LYS A 361 11.99 37.94 -51.47
N ASN A 362 12.19 37.17 -52.54
CA ASN A 362 13.16 37.53 -53.60
C ASN A 362 12.52 38.44 -54.66
N THR A 363 11.26 38.15 -55.01
CA THR A 363 10.45 38.96 -55.93
C THR A 363 9.25 39.55 -55.19
N HIS A 364 8.76 40.72 -55.60
CA HIS A 364 7.62 41.37 -54.92
C HIS A 364 6.35 40.52 -54.93
N SER A 365 6.16 39.70 -55.97
CA SER A 365 5.03 38.79 -56.15
C SER A 365 5.08 37.53 -55.30
N ASP A 366 6.24 37.17 -54.74
CA ASP A 366 6.39 35.90 -54.04
C ASP A 366 5.70 35.94 -52.69
N GLU A 367 5.25 34.80 -52.18
CA GLU A 367 4.78 34.70 -50.79
C GLU A 367 5.98 34.60 -49.83
N PRO A 368 5.91 35.23 -48.64
CA PRO A 368 6.95 35.08 -47.65
C PRO A 368 6.90 33.66 -47.06
N ILE A 369 8.04 32.98 -47.01
CA ILE A 369 8.14 31.62 -46.48
C ILE A 369 8.99 31.67 -45.21
N THR A 370 8.51 31.05 -44.14
CA THR A 370 9.28 30.80 -42.92
C THR A 370 9.24 29.34 -42.52
N TYR A 371 10.26 28.88 -41.80
CA TYR A 371 10.32 27.54 -41.26
C TYR A 371 10.37 27.60 -39.73
N MET A 372 9.44 26.94 -39.09
CA MET A 372 9.36 26.85 -37.63
C MET A 372 10.00 25.54 -37.19
N THR A 373 10.99 25.62 -36.32
CA THR A 373 11.73 24.45 -35.81
C THR A 373 11.57 24.27 -34.31
N THR A 374 11.23 25.32 -33.59
CA THR A 374 11.29 25.35 -32.14
C THR A 374 10.28 26.36 -31.59
N VAL A 375 9.67 26.03 -30.46
CA VAL A 375 8.76 26.89 -29.70
C VAL A 375 9.40 27.15 -28.34
N GLY A 376 9.58 28.42 -27.98
CA GLY A 376 10.11 28.83 -26.68
C GLY A 376 9.00 29.41 -25.79
N LEU A 377 8.97 28.98 -24.53
CA LEU A 377 8.12 29.55 -23.48
C LEU A 377 8.92 30.61 -22.72
N TYR A 378 8.39 31.82 -22.62
CA TYR A 378 9.06 32.95 -21.97
C TYR A 378 8.25 33.46 -20.76
N SER A 379 8.95 33.89 -19.71
CA SER A 379 8.36 34.55 -18.55
C SER A 379 7.95 36.00 -18.85
N ALA A 380 7.21 36.64 -17.94
CA ALA A 380 6.84 38.06 -18.07
C ALA A 380 8.07 39.01 -18.09
N ALA A 381 9.22 38.55 -17.61
CA ALA A 381 10.49 39.27 -17.66
C ALA A 381 11.33 38.95 -18.93
N ASN A 382 10.75 38.24 -19.91
CA ASN A 382 11.40 37.74 -21.12
C ASN A 382 12.53 36.72 -20.88
N GLU A 383 12.47 35.97 -19.78
CA GLU A 383 13.39 34.86 -19.53
C GLU A 383 12.86 33.57 -20.17
N LEU A 384 13.73 32.79 -20.82
CA LEU A 384 13.36 31.52 -21.44
C LEU A 384 13.16 30.45 -20.38
N LEU A 385 11.94 29.92 -20.27
CA LEU A 385 11.56 28.90 -19.27
C LEU A 385 11.64 27.47 -19.85
N ALA A 386 11.17 27.28 -21.08
CA ALA A 386 11.13 25.97 -21.71
C ALA A 386 11.27 26.07 -23.23
N VAL A 387 11.74 24.99 -23.85
CA VAL A 387 11.94 24.91 -25.30
C VAL A 387 11.39 23.58 -25.81
N ALA A 388 10.44 23.64 -26.74
CA ALA A 388 9.94 22.48 -27.46
C ALA A 388 10.53 22.46 -28.88
N LYS A 389 11.16 21.36 -29.27
CA LYS A 389 11.68 21.16 -30.63
C LYS A 389 10.68 20.37 -31.46
N LEU A 390 10.46 20.80 -32.69
CA LEU A 390 9.66 20.06 -33.67
C LEU A 390 10.54 18.97 -34.29
N SER A 391 9.93 17.82 -34.62
CA SER A 391 10.63 16.71 -35.28
C SER A 391 11.15 17.11 -36.67
N GLU A 392 10.39 17.97 -37.36
CA GLU A 392 10.74 18.49 -38.68
C GLU A 392 10.41 19.99 -38.77
N PRO A 393 11.14 20.76 -39.59
CA PRO A 393 10.83 22.16 -39.82
C PRO A 393 9.47 22.34 -40.52
N LEU A 394 8.53 23.02 -39.88
CA LEU A 394 7.21 23.29 -40.46
C LEU A 394 7.25 24.53 -41.34
N LYS A 395 6.90 24.36 -42.62
CA LYS A 395 6.81 25.46 -43.60
C LYS A 395 5.56 26.31 -43.35
N LYS A 396 5.75 27.59 -43.02
CA LYS A 396 4.71 28.61 -42.87
C LYS A 396 4.68 29.54 -44.07
N THR A 397 3.47 29.79 -44.55
CA THR A 397 3.11 30.81 -45.55
C THR A 397 1.91 31.60 -45.04
N PRO A 398 1.61 32.80 -45.57
CA PRO A 398 0.44 33.58 -45.15
C PRO A 398 -0.89 32.88 -45.41
N SER A 399 -0.93 31.88 -46.28
CA SER A 399 -2.14 31.13 -46.62
C SER A 399 -2.45 30.01 -45.62
N ASN A 400 -1.48 29.61 -44.79
CA ASN A 400 -1.59 28.47 -43.90
C ASN A 400 -1.60 28.91 -42.42
N GLU A 401 -2.41 28.22 -41.62
CA GLU A 401 -2.46 28.36 -40.15
C GLU A 401 -1.99 27.06 -39.49
N PHE A 402 -1.38 27.19 -38.31
CA PHE A 402 -0.96 26.04 -37.51
C PHE A 402 -1.40 26.21 -36.06
N THR A 403 -1.77 25.11 -35.42
CA THR A 403 -1.92 25.06 -33.97
C THR A 403 -0.98 23.98 -33.44
N LEU A 404 0.03 24.40 -32.67
CA LEU A 404 0.96 23.48 -32.02
C LEU A 404 0.49 23.22 -30.60
N ARG A 405 0.20 21.96 -30.29
CA ARG A 405 -0.12 21.51 -28.93
C ARG A 405 1.18 21.09 -28.24
N VAL A 406 1.67 21.93 -27.33
CA VAL A 406 2.88 21.67 -26.55
C VAL A 406 2.48 21.23 -25.15
N ARG A 407 2.94 20.05 -24.71
CA ARG A 407 2.68 19.51 -23.37
C ARG A 407 3.91 19.72 -22.50
N LEU A 408 3.72 20.31 -21.33
CA LEU A 408 4.71 20.40 -20.26
C LEU A 408 4.25 19.50 -19.13
N ASP A 409 5.00 18.43 -18.89
CA ASP A 409 4.80 17.50 -17.76
C ASP A 409 5.79 17.89 -16.65
N TYR A 410 5.33 17.99 -15.40
CA TYR A 410 6.16 18.36 -14.25
C TYR A 410 5.77 17.64 -12.97
#